data_AF-F3L4Y5-F1
#
_entry.id   AF-F3L4Y5-F1
#
_cell.length_a   1.000
_cell.length_b   1.000
_cell.length_c   1.000
_cell.angle_alpha   90.00
_cell.angle_beta   90.00
_cell.angle_gamma   90.00
#
_symmetry.space_group_name_H-M   'P 1'
#
loop_
_entity.id
_entity.type
_entity.pdbx_description
1 polymer ?
#
loop_
_entity_poly.entity_id
_entity_poly.type
_entity_poly.pdbx_seq_one_letter_code
_entity_poly.pdbx_strand_id
1 'polypeptide(L)'
;MAVVNRALLVIVLSICAIKASAHGSDMPLHGGIVKIVGEMSFELVALDSGTEVYLIDDGDPVDSSSVSVSIKYGKGDGKTVIDLEPAGPNKFVASEVLPGNNMILVVVTLPDGVSRIGAKFSPLSDS
;
A
#
# COMPACT_ATOMS: atom_id res chain seq x y z
N MET A 1 -12.64 -62.30 -20.16
CA MET A 1 -13.56 -61.50 -19.33
C MET A 1 -12.81 -60.26 -18.87
N ALA A 2 -13.29 -59.07 -19.22
CA ALA A 2 -12.72 -57.78 -18.85
C ALA A 2 -13.28 -57.30 -17.51
N VAL A 3 -12.43 -56.79 -16.61
CA VAL A 3 -12.81 -55.91 -15.48
C VAL A 3 -11.60 -54.97 -15.26
N VAL A 4 -11.54 -53.82 -15.93
CA VAL A 4 -11.98 -52.47 -15.50
C VAL A 4 -11.10 -51.83 -14.42
N ASN A 5 -10.35 -50.83 -14.89
CA ASN A 5 -9.52 -49.82 -14.25
C ASN A 5 -10.24 -49.02 -13.14
N ARG A 6 -9.56 -48.70 -12.03
CA ARG A 6 -9.92 -47.55 -11.15
C ARG A 6 -8.67 -46.92 -10.53
N ALA A 7 -8.11 -45.94 -11.24
CA ALA A 7 -7.17 -44.98 -10.66
C ALA A 7 -7.91 -44.07 -9.68
N LEU A 8 -7.40 -43.96 -8.44
CA LEU A 8 -7.92 -43.08 -7.41
C LEU A 8 -7.21 -41.72 -7.52
N LEU A 9 -7.91 -40.71 -8.04
CA LEU A 9 -7.46 -39.33 -8.07
C LEU A 9 -7.94 -38.63 -6.78
N VAL A 10 -7.03 -38.32 -5.87
CA VAL A 10 -7.34 -37.52 -4.67
C VAL A 10 -7.09 -36.06 -5.00
N ILE A 11 -8.17 -35.28 -5.15
CA ILE A 11 -8.10 -33.83 -5.30
C ILE A 11 -8.21 -33.22 -3.90
N VAL A 12 -7.10 -32.69 -3.39
CA VAL A 12 -7.09 -31.89 -2.15
C VAL A 12 -7.44 -30.46 -2.53
N LEU A 13 -8.70 -30.08 -2.35
CA LEU A 13 -9.13 -28.68 -2.43
C LEU A 13 -8.71 -27.98 -1.13
N SER A 14 -7.56 -27.32 -1.15
CA SER A 14 -7.21 -26.36 -0.09
C SER A 14 -8.06 -25.12 -0.28
N ILE A 15 -9.11 -24.98 0.52
CA ILE A 15 -9.94 -23.77 0.59
C ILE A 15 -9.08 -22.70 1.29
N CYS A 16 -8.43 -21.85 0.50
CA CYS A 16 -7.89 -20.61 1.03
C CYS A 16 -9.08 -19.69 1.30
N ALA A 17 -9.44 -19.51 2.57
CA ALA A 17 -10.50 -18.59 2.96
C ALA A 17 -10.04 -17.16 2.63
N ILE A 18 -10.52 -16.64 1.50
CA ILE A 18 -10.37 -15.22 1.17
C ILE A 18 -11.28 -14.47 2.14
N LYS A 19 -10.70 -13.94 3.22
CA LYS A 19 -11.38 -12.98 4.07
C LYS A 19 -11.51 -11.70 3.26
N ALA A 20 -12.68 -11.49 2.66
CA ALA A 20 -13.06 -10.18 2.14
C ALA A 20 -13.23 -9.24 3.34
N SER A 21 -12.19 -8.46 3.64
CA SER A 21 -12.27 -7.37 4.61
C SER A 21 -12.87 -6.18 3.87
N ALA A 22 -14.17 -5.93 4.08
CA ALA A 22 -14.91 -4.77 3.56
C ALA A 22 -14.57 -3.45 4.28
N HIS A 23 -13.42 -3.43 4.96
CA HIS A 23 -12.79 -2.29 5.57
C HIS A 23 -11.30 -2.47 5.27
N GLY A 24 -10.63 -1.41 4.79
CA GLY A 24 -9.24 -1.45 4.34
C GLY A 24 -8.32 -2.35 5.18
N SER A 25 -7.42 -3.08 4.53
CA SER A 25 -6.54 -4.04 5.21
C SER A 25 -5.57 -3.30 6.15
N ASP A 26 -5.57 -3.67 7.43
CA ASP A 26 -4.60 -3.20 8.43
C ASP A 26 -3.29 -4.01 8.42
N MET A 27 -3.24 -5.10 7.65
CA MET A 27 -2.07 -5.96 7.52
C MET A 27 -1.07 -5.39 6.48
N PRO A 28 0.20 -5.18 6.85
CA PRO A 28 1.26 -4.87 5.89
C PRO A 28 1.49 -6.06 4.93
N LEU A 29 1.45 -5.81 3.62
CA LEU A 29 1.62 -6.83 2.59
C LEU A 29 3.02 -6.79 1.95
N HIS A 30 3.72 -5.67 2.11
CA HIS A 30 5.00 -5.37 1.47
C HIS A 30 6.12 -5.11 2.49
N GLY A 31 5.85 -5.33 3.78
CA GLY A 31 6.81 -5.14 4.87
C GLY A 31 6.89 -3.69 5.36
N GLY A 32 5.90 -2.86 5.03
CA GLY A 32 5.83 -1.48 5.46
C GLY A 32 5.03 -1.27 6.75
N ILE A 33 4.70 -0.01 7.01
CA ILE A 33 3.78 0.42 8.05
C ILE A 33 2.45 0.76 7.38
N VAL A 34 1.34 0.27 7.94
CA VAL A 34 0.00 0.53 7.41
C VAL A 34 -0.72 1.61 8.22
N LYS A 35 -1.43 2.49 7.51
CA LYS A 35 -2.41 3.43 8.07
C LYS A 35 -3.70 3.38 7.26
N ILE A 36 -4.82 3.41 7.96
CA ILE A 36 -6.15 3.49 7.35
C ILE A 36 -6.72 4.89 7.61
N VAL A 37 -7.22 5.54 6.56
CA VAL A 37 -7.90 6.84 6.62
C VAL A 37 -9.20 6.75 5.83
N GLY A 38 -10.33 6.74 6.54
CA GLY A 38 -11.61 6.39 5.93
C GLY A 38 -11.58 4.93 5.48
N GLU A 39 -11.82 4.68 4.19
CA GLU A 39 -11.82 3.36 3.56
C GLU A 39 -10.47 3.04 2.87
N MET A 40 -9.58 4.04 2.77
CA MET A 40 -8.30 3.90 2.10
C MET A 40 -7.19 3.47 3.07
N SER A 41 -6.48 2.41 2.70
CA SER A 41 -5.27 1.92 3.35
C SER A 41 -4.04 2.38 2.61
N PHE A 42 -3.05 2.82 3.38
CA PHE A 42 -1.75 3.30 2.94
C PHE A 42 -0.71 2.40 3.57
N GLU A 43 0.06 1.67 2.76
CA GLU A 43 1.27 1.01 3.24
C GLU A 43 2.48 1.82 2.80
N LEU A 44 3.25 2.30 3.76
CA LEU A 44 4.51 3.01 3.55
C LEU A 44 5.68 2.06 3.78
N VAL A 45 6.49 1.84 2.75
CA VAL A 45 7.71 1.02 2.81
C VAL A 45 8.91 1.94 2.67
N ALA A 46 9.68 2.12 3.74
CA ALA A 46 10.95 2.83 3.70
C ALA A 46 12.07 1.83 3.37
N LEU A 47 12.86 2.13 2.34
CA LEU A 47 13.99 1.30 1.88
C LEU A 47 15.31 2.07 2.05
N ASP A 48 16.42 1.35 2.03
CA ASP A 48 17.77 1.97 2.08
C ASP A 48 18.08 2.80 0.81
N SER A 49 17.37 2.55 -0.28
CA SER A 49 17.60 3.19 -1.59
C SER A 49 16.39 3.99 -2.10
N GLY A 50 15.37 4.21 -1.27
CA GLY A 50 14.18 4.94 -1.68
C GLY A 50 12.97 4.66 -0.81
N THR A 51 11.80 4.93 -1.37
CA THR A 51 10.52 4.80 -0.66
C THR A 51 9.46 4.26 -1.60
N GLU A 52 8.58 3.43 -1.06
CA GLU A 52 7.42 2.91 -1.77
C GLU A 52 6.14 3.18 -0.99
N VAL A 53 5.05 3.44 -1.71
CA VAL A 53 3.71 3.55 -1.15
C VAL A 53 2.78 2.62 -1.92
N TYR A 54 1.97 1.87 -1.20
CA TYR A 54 0.90 1.04 -1.75
C TYR A 54 -0.45 1.52 -1.25
N LEU A 55 -1.43 1.56 -2.15
CA LEU A 55 -2.78 2.04 -1.85
C LEU A 55 -3.83 0.96 -2.09
N ILE A 56 -4.77 0.85 -1.16
CA ILE A 56 -5.97 0.00 -1.28
C ILE A 56 -7.15 0.86 -0.86
N ASP A 57 -8.22 0.88 -1.65
CA ASP A 57 -9.46 1.61 -1.35
C ASP A 57 -10.63 0.62 -1.33
N ASP A 58 -11.37 0.58 -0.22
CA ASP A 58 -12.44 -0.40 0.03
C ASP A 58 -12.04 -1.87 -0.26
N GLY A 59 -10.77 -2.21 0.02
CA GLY A 59 -10.22 -3.55 -0.22
C GLY A 59 -9.69 -3.79 -1.65
N ASP A 60 -9.92 -2.87 -2.58
CA ASP A 60 -9.44 -2.95 -3.95
C ASP A 60 -8.13 -2.17 -4.17
N PRO A 61 -7.16 -2.71 -4.94
CA PRO A 61 -5.96 -1.96 -5.29
C PRO A 61 -6.30 -0.69 -6.09
N VAL A 62 -5.81 0.46 -5.64
CA VAL A 62 -5.99 1.73 -6.39
C VAL A 62 -5.13 1.69 -7.65
N ASP A 63 -5.69 1.98 -8.82
CA ASP A 63 -4.91 2.14 -10.05
C ASP A 63 -3.95 3.34 -9.93
N SER A 64 -2.65 3.06 -9.91
CA SER A 64 -1.61 4.06 -9.72
C SER A 64 -1.55 5.13 -10.81
N SER A 65 -2.09 4.84 -12.00
CA SER A 65 -2.18 5.81 -13.08
C SER A 65 -3.34 6.80 -12.92
N SER A 66 -4.29 6.50 -12.03
CA SER A 66 -5.51 7.30 -11.85
C SER A 66 -5.39 8.40 -10.78
N VAL A 67 -4.38 8.32 -9.91
CA VAL A 67 -4.16 9.27 -8.81
C VAL A 67 -2.71 9.76 -8.78
N SER A 68 -2.45 10.85 -8.05
CA SER A 68 -1.08 11.29 -7.76
C SER A 68 -0.78 11.18 -6.27
N VAL A 69 0.47 10.84 -5.94
CA VAL A 69 0.92 10.64 -4.56
C VAL A 69 2.12 11.52 -4.28
N SER A 70 2.10 12.21 -3.15
CA SER A 70 3.24 12.96 -2.63
C SER A 70 3.50 12.62 -1.17
N ILE A 71 4.74 12.71 -0.75
CA ILE A 71 5.13 12.63 0.66
C ILE A 71 5.61 14.01 1.12
N LYS A 72 5.20 14.39 2.33
CA LYS A 72 5.60 15.61 3.01
C LYS A 72 6.22 15.29 4.35
N TYR A 73 7.37 15.88 4.64
CA TYR A 73 8.02 15.78 5.95
C TYR A 73 8.75 17.07 6.31
N GLY A 74 9.16 17.19 7.57
CA GLY A 74 9.76 18.42 8.12
C GLY A 74 8.73 19.37 8.75
N LYS A 75 9.21 20.49 9.29
CA LYS A 75 8.40 21.48 10.03
C LYS A 75 8.78 22.90 9.64
N GLY A 76 7.83 23.83 9.80
CA GLY A 76 8.03 25.25 9.48
C GLY A 76 8.48 25.45 8.03
N ASP A 77 9.56 26.20 7.85
CA ASP A 77 10.16 26.51 6.55
C ASP A 77 11.02 25.36 5.99
N GLY A 78 11.36 24.37 6.82
CA GLY A 78 12.13 23.18 6.43
C GLY A 78 11.27 22.02 5.95
N LYS A 79 10.13 22.29 5.29
CA LYS A 79 9.26 21.25 4.74
C LYS A 79 9.79 20.78 3.39
N THR A 80 9.88 19.47 3.23
CA THR A 80 10.17 18.83 1.95
C THR A 80 8.90 18.19 1.42
N VAL A 81 8.70 18.28 0.11
CA VAL A 81 7.65 17.58 -0.64
C VAL A 81 8.34 16.77 -1.73
N ILE A 82 8.04 15.48 -1.80
CA ILE A 82 8.49 14.59 -2.87
C ILE A 82 7.27 14.00 -3.55
N ASP A 83 7.25 14.02 -4.87
CA ASP A 83 6.22 13.34 -5.65
C ASP A 83 6.68 11.91 -5.92
N LEU A 84 5.76 10.94 -5.90
CA LEU A 84 6.06 9.55 -6.16
C LEU A 84 5.55 9.17 -7.55
N GLU A 85 6.34 8.40 -8.26
CA GLU A 85 6.02 7.91 -9.60
C GLU A 85 5.24 6.59 -9.54
N PRO A 86 4.20 6.40 -10.36
CA PRO A 86 3.53 5.11 -10.54
C PRO A 86 4.52 4.02 -11.00
N ALA A 87 4.54 2.87 -10.33
CA ALA A 87 5.51 1.80 -10.60
C ALA A 87 4.91 0.38 -10.53
N GLY A 88 3.60 0.26 -10.78
CA GLY A 88 2.88 -1.00 -10.74
C GLY A 88 1.38 -0.77 -10.58
N PRO A 89 0.59 -1.81 -10.26
CA PRO A 89 -0.86 -1.69 -10.15
C PRO A 89 -1.28 -0.61 -9.16
N ASN A 90 -0.86 -0.73 -7.91
CA ASN A 90 -1.18 0.20 -6.82
C ASN A 90 0.05 0.73 -6.10
N LYS A 91 1.20 0.68 -6.77
CA LYS A 91 2.52 1.00 -6.23
C LYS A 91 2.99 2.36 -6.74
N PHE A 92 3.55 3.15 -5.83
CA PHE A 92 4.22 4.42 -6.12
C PHE A 92 5.63 4.40 -5.52
N VAL A 93 6.62 4.96 -6.22
CA VAL A 93 8.03 4.96 -5.77
C VAL A 93 8.67 6.33 -5.86
N ALA A 94 9.64 6.56 -4.98
CA ALA A 94 10.56 7.69 -5.03
C ALA A 94 11.98 7.18 -4.71
N SER A 95 13.00 7.81 -5.29
CA SER A 95 14.41 7.45 -4.99
C SER A 95 14.88 8.02 -3.65
N GLU A 96 14.07 8.89 -3.05
CA GLU A 96 14.34 9.56 -1.80
C GLU A 96 14.15 8.62 -0.61
N VAL A 97 15.18 8.56 0.23
CA VAL A 97 15.16 7.85 1.51
C VAL A 97 14.54 8.77 2.56
N LEU A 98 13.50 8.29 3.25
CA LEU A 98 12.80 9.11 4.25
C LEU A 98 13.65 9.30 5.52
N PRO A 99 13.65 10.51 6.10
CA PRO A 99 14.29 10.75 7.38
C PRO A 99 13.51 10.07 8.52
N GLY A 100 14.15 9.16 9.24
CA GLY A 100 13.49 8.34 10.26
C GLY A 100 12.94 9.11 11.48
N ASN A 101 13.47 10.29 11.77
CA ASN A 101 13.06 11.10 12.93
C ASN A 101 11.88 12.05 12.65
N ASN A 102 11.38 12.10 11.41
CA ASN A 102 10.33 13.02 11.03
C ASN A 102 8.96 12.32 10.94
N MET A 103 7.91 13.05 11.29
CA MET A 103 6.56 12.68 10.87
C MET A 103 6.47 12.73 9.36
N ILE A 104 5.93 11.67 8.76
CA ILE A 104 5.72 11.53 7.33
C ILE A 104 4.23 11.68 7.05
N LEU A 105 3.87 12.57 6.12
CA LEU A 105 2.51 12.70 5.61
C LEU A 105 2.47 12.25 4.15
N VAL A 106 1.84 11.12 3.89
CA VAL A 106 1.51 10.69 2.53
C VAL A 106 0.20 11.37 2.13
N VAL A 107 0.16 12.00 0.96
CA VAL A 107 -1.02 12.67 0.41
C VAL A 107 -1.33 12.09 -0.95
N VAL A 108 -2.54 11.57 -1.10
CA VAL A 108 -3.13 11.15 -2.37
C VAL A 108 -4.01 12.28 -2.87
N THR A 109 -3.83 12.69 -4.12
CA THR A 109 -4.81 13.52 -4.84
C THR A 109 -5.63 12.63 -5.75
N LEU A 110 -6.95 12.66 -5.57
CA LEU A 110 -7.90 11.81 -6.29
C LEU A 110 -8.05 12.23 -7.77
N PRO A 111 -8.71 11.43 -8.62
CA PRO A 111 -8.79 11.69 -10.07
C PRO A 111 -9.45 13.02 -10.44
N ASP A 112 -10.22 13.63 -9.54
CA ASP A 112 -10.80 14.97 -9.72
C ASP A 112 -9.75 16.11 -9.65
N GLY A 113 -8.51 15.81 -9.27
CA GLY A 113 -7.41 16.76 -9.15
C GLY A 113 -7.49 17.73 -7.96
N VAL A 114 -8.54 17.63 -7.13
CA VAL A 114 -8.84 18.58 -6.05
C VAL A 114 -8.91 17.88 -4.71
N SER A 115 -9.64 16.78 -4.63
CA SER A 115 -9.86 16.01 -3.42
C SER A 115 -8.57 15.32 -2.98
N ARG A 116 -8.29 15.38 -1.68
CA ARG A 116 -7.06 14.84 -1.10
C ARG A 116 -7.35 14.01 0.14
N ILE A 117 -6.67 12.87 0.23
CA ILE A 117 -6.66 11.99 1.40
C ILE A 117 -5.24 11.95 1.94
N GLY A 118 -5.08 12.14 3.24
CA GLY A 118 -3.76 12.26 3.87
C GLY A 118 -3.58 11.28 5.03
N ALA A 119 -2.53 10.45 4.97
CA ALA A 119 -2.15 9.53 6.02
C ALA A 119 -0.87 10.02 6.74
N LYS A 120 -0.96 10.17 8.06
CA LYS A 120 0.18 10.55 8.90
C LYS A 120 0.81 9.32 9.53
N PHE A 121 2.12 9.18 9.34
CA PHE A 121 2.97 8.19 9.97
C PHE A 121 3.83 8.90 11.02
N SER A 122 3.87 8.32 12.22
CA SER A 122 4.81 8.72 13.27
C SER A 122 6.25 8.59 12.77
N PRO A 123 7.24 9.21 13.43
CA PRO A 123 8.64 8.97 13.11
C PRO A 123 8.94 7.48 12.93
N LEU A 124 9.57 7.14 11.80
CA LEU A 124 9.92 5.76 11.48
C LEU A 124 10.93 5.18 12.49
N SER A 125 11.66 6.03 13.22
CA SER A 125 12.55 5.62 14.33
C SER A 125 11.82 5.08 15.55
N ASP A 126 10.53 5.38 15.69
CA ASP A 126 9.73 5.04 16.88
C ASP A 126 8.82 3.82 16.65
N SER A 127 9.03 3.12 15.52
CA SER A 127 8.28 1.92 15.08
C SER A 127 9.06 0.65 15.38
#